data_AF-A0A080ZEU4-F1
#
_entry.id   AF-A0A080ZEU4-F1
#
_cell.length_a   1.000
_cell.length_b   1.000
_cell.length_c   1.000
_cell.angle_alpha   90.00
_cell.angle_beta   90.00
_cell.angle_gamma   90.00
#
_symmetry.space_group_name_H-M   'P 1'
#
loop_
_entity.id
_entity.type
_entity.pdbx_description
1 polymer ?
#
loop_
_entity_poly.entity_id
_entity_poly.type
_entity_poly.pdbx_seq_one_letter_code
_entity_poly.pdbx_strand_id
1 'polypeptide(L)'
;LLQLYSSTMTRRAKERRMERVHAKLRQQEEKLLRDQRLSSRPAWIQLLAAIDGPSPNSSSSLHVSSLDSPIKHKPPIVDELQWKSSQVPIAASGGFQLPIKLDARKGELHYSFSTRDYDVNFGMQMICADGSLIELLDTRRYESQKQKVEGQLSLTGPGMVLLLWDNSFSWVNTKQLAYHVELKQETLPVSDAEKTQLALKARLEREQKLLQSEGEYDRLETQMQTEAQTIDFLRHQIEELQLQLRQHEEERETINKKKEQVGEHIEELCWELQALSWRCLDQAALHRILGYLGEKDLIAWSLTSKKWYEHGRAYQASKRETEEANGQPAA
;
A
#
# COMPACT_ATOMS: atom_id res chain seq x y z
N LEU A 1 -46.19 36.71 -15.01
CA LEU A 1 -44.94 36.37 -15.76
C LEU A 1 -43.76 36.27 -14.80
N LEU A 2 -43.73 35.27 -13.92
CA LEU A 2 -42.51 34.72 -13.31
C LEU A 2 -42.89 33.61 -12.30
N GLN A 3 -41.98 32.64 -12.20
CA GLN A 3 -41.90 31.56 -11.22
C GLN A 3 -42.91 30.40 -11.34
N LEU A 4 -42.41 29.28 -11.86
CA LEU A 4 -42.19 28.03 -11.11
C LEU A 4 -41.85 26.90 -12.09
N TYR A 5 -40.59 26.82 -12.51
CA TYR A 5 -40.02 25.60 -13.10
C TYR A 5 -38.84 25.17 -12.24
N SER A 6 -39.16 24.61 -11.06
CA SER A 6 -38.17 23.95 -10.20
C SER A 6 -38.18 22.46 -10.50
N SER A 7 -37.15 22.05 -11.24
CA SER A 7 -36.78 20.70 -11.63
C SER A 7 -36.77 19.72 -10.44
N THR A 8 -37.75 18.82 -10.39
CA THR A 8 -37.69 17.61 -9.55
C THR A 8 -36.85 16.56 -10.25
N MET A 9 -35.52 16.65 -10.08
CA MET A 9 -34.62 15.52 -10.38
C MET A 9 -35.01 14.34 -9.49
N THR A 10 -35.44 13.23 -10.09
CA THR A 10 -35.69 11.97 -9.38
C THR A 10 -34.42 11.49 -8.69
N ARG A 11 -34.54 10.90 -7.49
CA ARG A 11 -33.42 10.42 -6.65
C ARG A 11 -32.36 9.62 -7.44
N ARG A 12 -32.84 8.78 -8.37
CA ARG A 12 -32.03 7.97 -9.29
C ARG A 12 -31.20 8.78 -10.30
N ALA A 13 -31.71 9.94 -10.73
CA ALA A 13 -31.00 10.87 -11.60
C ALA A 13 -29.90 11.64 -10.85
N LYS A 14 -30.11 11.93 -9.56
CA LYS A 14 -29.07 12.52 -8.68
C LYS A 14 -27.95 11.52 -8.38
N GLU A 15 -28.27 10.26 -8.09
CA GLU A 15 -27.28 9.18 -7.90
C GLU A 15 -26.40 9.00 -9.14
N ARG A 16 -26.99 8.84 -10.33
CA ARG A 16 -26.23 8.74 -11.59
C ARG A 16 -25.40 9.98 -11.92
N ARG A 17 -25.77 11.15 -11.39
CA ARG A 17 -24.98 12.37 -11.54
C ARG A 17 -23.80 12.38 -10.58
N MET A 18 -24.01 11.97 -9.32
CA MET A 18 -22.92 11.80 -8.34
C MET A 18 -21.93 10.73 -8.78
N GLU A 19 -22.36 9.57 -9.26
CA GLU A 19 -21.49 8.52 -9.77
C GLU A 19 -20.59 9.02 -10.91
N ARG A 20 -21.15 9.78 -11.85
CA ARG A 20 -20.39 10.39 -12.96
C ARG A 20 -19.37 11.42 -12.47
N VAL A 21 -19.70 12.18 -11.42
CA VAL A 21 -18.78 13.15 -10.81
C VAL A 21 -17.65 12.42 -10.07
N HIS A 22 -17.96 11.39 -9.27
CA HIS A 22 -16.96 10.58 -8.58
C HIS A 22 -16.06 9.80 -9.54
N ALA A 23 -16.60 9.29 -10.65
CA ALA A 23 -15.80 8.65 -11.70
C ALA A 23 -14.82 9.64 -12.34
N LYS A 24 -15.27 10.87 -12.64
CA LYS A 24 -14.40 11.93 -13.17
C LYS A 24 -13.32 12.36 -12.18
N LEU A 25 -13.65 12.47 -10.89
CA LEU A 25 -12.68 12.81 -9.85
C LEU A 25 -11.58 11.75 -9.75
N ARG A 26 -11.96 10.47 -9.74
CA ARG A 26 -11.00 9.35 -9.73
C ARG A 26 -10.07 9.36 -10.94
N GLN A 27 -10.61 9.58 -12.15
CA GLN A 27 -9.79 9.71 -13.35
C GLN A 27 -8.81 10.90 -13.27
N GLN A 28 -9.25 12.02 -12.69
CA GLN A 28 -8.41 13.20 -12.53
C GLN A 28 -7.30 12.99 -11.50
N GLU A 29 -7.58 12.31 -10.40
CA GLU A 29 -6.60 11.90 -9.39
C GLU A 29 -5.58 10.91 -9.97
N GLU A 30 -6.03 9.89 -10.71
CA GLU A 30 -5.13 8.95 -11.40
C GLU A 30 -4.23 9.65 -12.42
N LYS A 31 -4.77 10.61 -13.16
CA LYS A 31 -4.01 11.43 -14.10
C LYS A 31 -2.96 12.27 -13.38
N LEU A 32 -3.32 12.94 -12.29
CA LEU A 32 -2.37 13.72 -11.49
C LEU A 32 -1.27 12.85 -10.88
N LEU A 33 -1.61 11.66 -10.37
CA LEU A 33 -0.63 10.68 -9.86
C LEU A 33 0.27 10.13 -10.97
N ARG A 34 -0.23 10.01 -12.20
CA ARG A 34 0.57 9.64 -13.37
C ARG A 34 1.52 10.77 -13.74
N ASP A 35 1.04 12.01 -13.81
CA ASP A 35 1.84 13.19 -14.15
C ASP A 35 2.92 13.46 -13.09
N GLN A 36 2.60 13.29 -11.81
CA GLN A 36 3.55 13.37 -10.70
C GLN A 36 4.62 12.27 -10.77
N ARG A 37 4.25 11.04 -11.14
CA ARG A 37 5.22 9.95 -11.35
C ARG A 37 6.09 10.15 -12.59
N LEU A 38 5.58 10.81 -13.62
CA LEU A 38 6.35 11.14 -14.82
C LEU A 38 7.31 12.30 -14.57
N SER A 39 6.90 13.31 -13.81
CA SER A 39 7.76 14.43 -13.42
C SER A 39 8.86 14.03 -12.44
N SER A 40 8.66 12.95 -11.67
CA SER A 40 9.64 12.43 -10.72
C SER A 40 10.68 11.46 -11.31
N ARG A 41 10.86 11.39 -12.64
CA ARG A 41 11.87 10.50 -13.29
C ARG A 41 13.16 11.26 -13.62
N PRO A 42 14.17 11.32 -12.71
CA PRO A 42 15.48 11.93 -12.97
C PRO A 42 16.38 11.10 -13.90
N ALA A 43 15.97 9.88 -14.26
CA ALA A 43 16.83 8.89 -14.90
C ALA A 43 17.32 9.27 -16.31
N TRP A 44 16.61 10.14 -17.03
CA TRP A 44 17.06 10.59 -18.35
C TRP A 44 18.08 11.73 -18.24
N ILE A 45 17.89 12.65 -17.29
CA ILE A 45 18.82 13.76 -17.01
C ILE A 45 20.17 13.21 -16.53
N GLN A 46 20.15 12.22 -15.63
CA GLN A 46 21.37 11.56 -15.16
C GLN A 46 22.11 10.81 -16.27
N LEU A 47 21.38 10.20 -17.20
CA LEU A 47 22.00 9.53 -18.33
C LEU A 47 22.58 10.52 -19.34
N LEU A 48 21.90 11.64 -19.63
CA LEU A 48 22.48 12.69 -20.47
C LEU A 48 23.73 13.27 -19.83
N ALA A 49 23.70 13.57 -18.52
CA ALA A 49 24.87 14.05 -17.78
C ALA A 49 26.05 13.04 -17.81
N ALA A 50 25.77 11.73 -17.77
CA ALA A 50 26.79 10.69 -17.90
C ALA A 50 27.38 10.58 -19.31
N ILE A 51 26.60 10.90 -20.36
CA ILE A 51 27.07 10.91 -21.76
C ILE A 51 27.85 12.19 -22.07
N ASP A 52 27.35 13.34 -21.59
CA ASP A 52 27.87 14.65 -21.94
C ASP A 52 29.13 15.03 -21.13
N GLY A 53 29.32 14.43 -19.94
CA GLY A 53 30.36 14.80 -18.99
C GLY A 53 30.02 16.08 -18.21
N PRO A 54 30.85 16.50 -17.24
CA PRO A 54 30.63 17.74 -16.50
C PRO A 54 30.57 18.93 -17.47
N SER A 55 29.41 19.59 -17.51
CA SER A 55 29.16 20.75 -18.38
C SER A 55 29.89 21.98 -17.82
N PRO A 56 30.76 22.65 -18.60
CA PRO A 56 31.53 23.79 -18.11
C PRO A 56 30.73 25.10 -17.99
N ASN A 57 29.41 25.11 -18.18
CA ASN A 57 28.62 26.34 -18.04
C ASN A 57 27.20 26.05 -17.55
N SER A 58 27.02 26.05 -16.24
CA SER A 58 25.74 26.39 -15.60
C SER A 58 25.89 27.71 -14.85
N SER A 59 26.11 28.78 -15.62
CA SER A 59 25.82 30.15 -15.24
C SER A 59 25.11 30.81 -16.40
N SER A 60 23.81 30.94 -16.23
CA SER A 60 22.85 31.58 -17.12
C SER A 60 23.20 33.03 -17.42
N SER A 61 23.50 33.34 -18.68
CA SER A 61 23.01 34.54 -19.38
C SER A 61 23.26 34.41 -20.89
N LEU A 62 22.17 34.35 -21.66
CA LEU A 62 22.19 34.39 -23.11
C LEU A 62 22.80 35.71 -23.60
N HIS A 63 23.91 35.65 -24.34
CA HIS A 63 24.29 36.71 -25.26
C HIS A 63 24.62 36.09 -26.62
N VAL A 64 23.66 36.23 -27.55
CA VAL A 64 23.86 35.93 -28.97
C VAL A 64 24.71 37.06 -29.54
N SER A 65 25.87 36.73 -30.09
CA SER A 65 26.57 37.65 -31.00
C SER A 65 27.31 36.86 -32.07
N SER A 66 27.18 37.40 -33.28
CA SER A 66 27.51 36.85 -34.59
C SER A 66 29.00 36.95 -34.97
N LEU A 67 29.33 36.12 -35.96
CA LEU A 67 30.39 36.19 -36.98
C LEU A 67 31.88 35.99 -36.63
N ASP A 68 32.45 35.00 -37.32
CA ASP A 68 33.74 34.94 -38.03
C ASP A 68 34.99 35.61 -37.42
N SER A 69 35.93 34.78 -36.95
CA SER A 69 37.39 34.93 -37.13
C SER A 69 38.20 33.81 -36.44
N PRO A 70 39.46 33.55 -36.87
CA PRO A 70 40.09 32.22 -36.78
C PRO A 70 40.79 31.94 -35.44
N ILE A 71 40.76 30.65 -35.07
CA ILE A 71 41.69 29.90 -34.20
C ILE A 71 42.45 30.77 -33.17
N LYS A 72 41.76 31.12 -32.08
CA LYS A 72 42.43 31.44 -30.80
C LYS A 72 42.44 30.17 -29.97
N HIS A 73 43.64 29.71 -29.59
CA HIS A 73 43.87 28.63 -28.63
C HIS A 73 42.95 28.83 -27.42
N LYS A 74 41.88 28.02 -27.39
CA LYS A 74 40.99 27.91 -26.24
C LYS A 74 41.84 27.35 -25.11
N PRO A 75 41.91 27.99 -23.92
CA PRO A 75 42.62 27.39 -22.81
C PRO A 75 42.02 26.00 -22.53
N PRO A 76 42.85 25.00 -22.17
CA PRO A 76 42.38 23.65 -21.91
C PRO A 76 41.22 23.70 -20.91
N ILE A 77 40.18 22.93 -21.18
CA ILE A 77 38.95 22.91 -20.39
C ILE A 77 39.33 22.46 -18.98
N VAL A 78 39.26 23.39 -18.03
CA VAL A 78 39.57 23.16 -16.63
C VAL A 78 38.31 22.65 -15.95
N ASP A 79 38.32 21.39 -15.51
CA ASP A 79 37.34 20.91 -14.54
C ASP A 79 37.75 21.46 -13.16
N GLU A 80 36.86 22.23 -12.54
CA GLU A 80 37.12 22.96 -11.30
C GLU A 80 36.29 22.33 -10.16
N LEU A 81 37.00 21.65 -9.26
CA LEU A 81 36.42 20.96 -8.11
C LEU A 81 36.76 21.75 -6.84
N GLN A 82 35.81 21.91 -5.92
CA GLN A 82 36.04 22.61 -4.64
C GLN A 82 35.63 21.78 -3.42
N TRP A 83 36.41 21.88 -2.35
CA TRP A 83 36.13 21.33 -1.03
C TRP A 83 36.30 22.42 0.02
N LYS A 84 35.25 22.66 0.83
CA LYS A 84 35.26 23.67 1.87
C LYS A 84 34.65 23.15 3.16
N SER A 85 35.24 23.52 4.28
CA SER A 85 34.68 23.30 5.60
C SER A 85 35.11 24.41 6.55
N SER A 86 34.21 24.83 7.44
CA SER A 86 34.47 25.91 8.39
C SER A 86 34.87 25.42 9.78
N GLN A 87 34.55 24.17 10.14
CA GLN A 87 34.76 23.63 11.49
C GLN A 87 35.03 22.13 11.44
N VAL A 88 36.28 21.73 11.19
CA VAL A 88 36.74 20.34 11.29
C VAL A 88 37.54 20.17 12.58
N PRO A 89 37.07 19.35 13.53
CA PRO A 89 37.83 19.06 14.74
C PRO A 89 39.00 18.10 14.43
N ILE A 90 40.21 18.51 14.77
CA ILE A 90 41.41 17.65 14.76
C ILE A 90 41.73 17.28 16.20
N ALA A 91 41.53 16.01 16.56
CA ALA A 91 41.74 15.50 17.90
C ALA A 91 43.18 15.74 18.39
N ALA A 92 43.35 15.84 19.71
CA ALA A 92 44.67 15.82 20.33
C ALA A 92 45.39 14.51 19.96
N SER A 93 46.67 14.60 19.65
CA SER A 93 47.52 13.47 19.22
C SER A 93 47.04 12.75 17.95
N GLY A 94 46.14 13.37 17.19
CA GLY A 94 45.58 12.83 15.94
C GLY A 94 45.88 13.70 14.73
N GLY A 95 45.26 13.36 13.59
CA GLY A 95 45.37 14.13 12.36
C GLY A 95 44.10 14.05 11.53
N PHE A 96 43.96 14.97 10.58
CA PHE A 96 42.90 14.99 9.58
C PHE A 96 43.52 14.92 8.20
N GLN A 97 42.92 14.11 7.33
CA GLN A 97 43.38 13.92 5.96
C GLN A 97 42.24 14.17 4.97
N LEU A 98 42.51 14.92 3.91
CA LEU A 98 41.58 15.13 2.80
C LEU A 98 42.13 14.46 1.54
N PRO A 99 41.53 13.32 1.11
CA PRO A 99 41.89 12.67 -0.14
C PRO A 99 41.23 13.36 -1.34
N ILE A 100 42.04 13.75 -2.32
CA ILE A 100 41.62 14.38 -3.57
C ILE A 100 42.15 13.53 -4.73
N LYS A 101 41.24 13.05 -5.58
CA LYS A 101 41.60 12.28 -6.77
C LYS A 101 41.92 13.21 -7.93
N LEU A 102 43.08 13.02 -8.55
CA LEU A 102 43.48 13.68 -9.79
C LEU A 102 43.38 12.68 -10.94
N ASP A 103 42.42 12.90 -11.83
CA ASP A 103 42.19 12.03 -12.99
C ASP A 103 42.97 12.50 -14.23
N ALA A 104 43.34 13.78 -14.28
CA ALA A 104 44.08 14.39 -15.39
C ALA A 104 45.60 14.17 -15.31
N ARG A 105 46.28 14.36 -16.45
CA ARG A 105 47.76 14.37 -16.51
C ARG A 105 48.38 15.61 -15.85
N LYS A 106 47.63 16.70 -15.77
CA LYS A 106 48.05 17.95 -15.14
C LYS A 106 46.88 18.53 -14.37
N GLY A 107 47.16 19.00 -13.18
CA GLY A 107 46.22 19.74 -12.37
C GLY A 107 46.91 20.84 -11.57
N GLU A 108 46.12 21.75 -11.05
CA GLU A 108 46.56 22.86 -10.23
C GLU A 108 45.68 22.90 -8.99
N LEU A 109 46.31 22.70 -7.83
CA LEU A 109 45.65 22.66 -6.54
C LEU A 109 45.90 23.97 -5.81
N HIS A 110 44.84 24.70 -5.51
CA HIS A 110 44.87 25.84 -4.61
C HIS A 110 44.33 25.41 -3.26
N TYR A 111 45.03 25.73 -2.19
CA TYR A 111 44.58 25.44 -0.83
C TYR A 111 44.68 26.68 0.04
N SER A 112 43.75 26.78 0.98
CA SER A 112 43.81 27.78 2.02
C SER A 112 43.21 27.24 3.31
N PHE A 113 43.82 27.51 4.45
CA PHE A 113 43.31 27.04 5.74
C PHE A 113 43.70 27.95 6.91
N SER A 114 42.91 27.88 7.97
CA SER A 114 43.18 28.52 9.26
C SER A 114 42.71 27.63 10.41
N THR A 115 43.31 27.82 11.58
CA THR A 115 42.86 27.17 12.82
C THR A 115 42.29 28.20 13.77
N ARG A 116 41.29 27.84 14.59
CA ARG A 116 40.72 28.78 15.55
C ARG A 116 41.71 29.13 16.67
N ASP A 117 42.28 28.09 17.27
CA ASP A 117 43.17 28.18 18.41
C ASP A 117 44.37 27.26 18.13
N TYR A 118 45.59 27.76 18.37
CA TYR A 118 46.87 27.06 18.19
C TYR A 118 47.28 26.73 16.74
N ASP A 119 48.56 26.43 16.58
CA ASP A 119 49.22 26.06 15.33
C ASP A 119 48.95 24.61 14.91
N VAL A 120 49.20 24.23 13.67
CA VAL A 120 49.01 22.83 13.19
C VAL A 120 50.13 22.43 12.26
N ASN A 121 50.49 21.14 12.24
CA ASN A 121 51.38 20.63 11.21
C ASN A 121 50.58 20.44 9.92
N PHE A 122 51.10 20.90 8.79
CA PHE A 122 50.47 20.70 7.50
C PHE A 122 51.51 20.20 6.50
N GLY A 123 51.11 19.21 5.71
CA GLY A 123 51.90 18.64 4.64
C GLY A 123 51.01 18.09 3.54
N MET A 124 51.60 17.74 2.41
CA MET A 124 50.86 17.18 1.30
C MET A 124 51.67 16.09 0.61
N GLN A 125 51.01 14.98 0.32
CA GLN A 125 51.61 13.82 -0.34
C GLN A 125 50.73 13.37 -1.50
N MET A 126 51.32 12.66 -2.46
CA MET A 126 50.60 12.09 -3.58
C MET A 126 50.91 10.61 -3.71
N ILE A 127 49.87 9.80 -3.82
CA ILE A 127 49.96 8.39 -4.18
C ILE A 127 49.72 8.30 -5.69
N CYS A 128 50.78 8.03 -6.45
CA CYS A 128 50.71 7.86 -7.89
C CYS A 128 50.02 6.54 -8.27
N ALA A 129 49.57 6.43 -9.52
CA ALA A 129 48.89 5.23 -10.02
C ALA A 129 49.75 3.95 -9.96
N ASP A 130 51.07 4.08 -9.90
CA ASP A 130 52.03 2.97 -9.71
C ASP A 130 52.22 2.58 -8.24
N GLY A 131 51.52 3.24 -7.32
CA GLY A 131 51.61 3.03 -5.87
C GLY A 131 52.79 3.74 -5.21
N SER A 132 53.58 4.53 -5.95
CA SER A 132 54.65 5.34 -5.37
C SER A 132 54.07 6.51 -4.57
N LEU A 133 54.72 6.83 -3.44
CA LEU A 133 54.38 7.97 -2.59
C LEU A 133 55.37 9.10 -2.86
N ILE A 134 54.87 10.24 -3.32
CA ILE A 134 55.64 11.45 -3.57
C ILE A 134 55.25 12.49 -2.53
N GLU A 135 56.22 13.00 -1.78
CA GLU A 135 55.99 14.15 -0.90
C GLU A 135 55.96 15.43 -1.76
N LEU A 136 54.81 16.10 -1.76
CA LEU A 136 54.56 17.30 -2.55
C LEU A 136 54.86 18.58 -1.76
N LEU A 137 54.59 18.55 -0.45
CA LEU A 137 54.89 19.62 0.48
C LEU A 137 55.32 19.01 1.81
N ASP A 138 56.54 19.32 2.23
CA ASP A 138 57.08 18.87 3.52
C ASP A 138 56.12 19.20 4.66
N THR A 139 55.95 18.24 5.58
CA THR A 139 55.17 18.49 6.78
C THR A 139 55.87 19.52 7.67
N ARG A 140 55.28 20.71 7.81
CA ARG A 140 55.81 21.81 8.63
C ARG A 140 54.77 22.35 9.59
N ARG A 141 55.22 22.98 10.67
CA ARG A 141 54.36 23.62 11.66
C ARG A 141 53.98 25.03 11.22
N TYR A 142 52.68 25.29 11.12
CA TYR A 142 52.13 26.57 10.69
C TYR A 142 51.34 27.25 11.81
N GLU A 143 51.61 28.53 12.05
CA GLU A 143 50.81 29.38 12.95
C GLU A 143 49.50 29.84 12.29
N SER A 144 48.71 28.90 11.79
CA SER A 144 47.48 29.14 11.03
C SER A 144 46.34 29.81 11.81
N GLN A 145 46.52 29.97 13.13
CA GLN A 145 45.64 30.73 14.02
C GLN A 145 45.91 32.24 13.99
N LYS A 146 47.13 32.65 13.61
CA LYS A 146 47.50 34.06 13.50
C LYS A 146 47.27 34.59 12.11
N GLN A 147 47.56 33.78 11.09
CA GLN A 147 47.42 34.14 9.69
C GLN A 147 46.94 32.92 8.89
N LYS A 148 45.95 33.14 8.03
CA LYS A 148 45.48 32.11 7.08
C LYS A 148 46.63 31.69 6.18
N VAL A 149 46.86 30.38 6.08
CA VAL A 149 47.88 29.79 5.19
C VAL A 149 47.24 29.56 3.84
N GLU A 150 47.89 30.00 2.77
CA GLU A 150 47.44 29.83 1.39
C GLU A 150 48.60 29.33 0.53
N GLY A 151 48.30 28.51 -0.46
CA GLY A 151 49.30 28.02 -1.39
C GLY A 151 48.68 27.43 -2.66
N GLN A 152 49.56 27.22 -3.63
CA GLN A 152 49.22 26.70 -4.95
C GLN A 152 50.29 25.69 -5.35
N LEU A 153 49.85 24.56 -5.92
CA LEU A 153 50.75 23.52 -6.38
C LEU A 153 50.30 22.96 -7.73
N SER A 154 51.24 22.89 -8.67
CA SER A 154 51.05 22.16 -9.93
C SER A 154 51.28 20.67 -9.71
N LEU A 155 50.27 19.86 -10.01
CA LEU A 155 50.26 18.42 -9.91
C LEU A 155 50.54 17.80 -11.29
N THR A 156 51.38 16.76 -11.32
CA THR A 156 51.75 16.06 -12.56
C THR A 156 51.47 14.56 -12.43
N GLY A 157 50.69 14.04 -13.38
CA GLY A 157 50.29 12.64 -13.44
C GLY A 157 49.01 12.32 -12.68
N PRO A 158 48.29 11.25 -13.04
CA PRO A 158 47.11 10.82 -12.31
C PRO A 158 47.49 10.17 -10.97
N GLY A 159 46.68 10.39 -9.93
CA GLY A 159 46.93 9.86 -8.59
C GLY A 159 45.97 10.40 -7.53
N MET A 160 46.29 10.16 -6.26
CA MET A 160 45.54 10.66 -5.12
C MET A 160 46.40 11.58 -4.28
N VAL A 161 46.00 12.84 -4.18
CA VAL A 161 46.64 13.84 -3.32
C VAL A 161 46.01 13.79 -1.94
N LEU A 162 46.85 13.72 -0.91
CA LEU A 162 46.48 13.71 0.50
C LEU A 162 46.97 14.99 1.15
N LEU A 163 46.03 15.85 1.54
CA LEU A 163 46.32 17.01 2.37
C LEU A 163 46.23 16.57 3.82
N LEU A 164 47.33 16.74 4.57
CA LEU A 164 47.51 16.19 5.90
C LEU A 164 47.62 17.33 6.91
N TRP A 165 46.68 17.41 7.84
CA TRP A 165 46.75 18.29 9.01
C TRP A 165 47.01 17.45 10.25
N ASP A 166 48.20 17.57 10.82
CA ASP A 166 48.67 16.77 11.93
C ASP A 166 48.69 17.57 13.24
N ASN A 167 48.11 16.98 14.28
CA ASN A 167 48.07 17.48 15.66
C ASN A 167 48.71 16.48 16.65
N SER A 168 49.58 15.59 16.17
CA SER A 168 50.33 14.61 16.96
C SER A 168 51.09 15.24 18.14
N PHE A 169 51.55 16.48 17.98
CA PHE A 169 52.32 17.20 18.99
C PHE A 169 51.49 17.85 20.11
N SER A 170 50.15 17.84 20.02
CA SER A 170 49.29 18.32 21.11
C SER A 170 48.70 17.16 21.89
N TRP A 171 48.99 17.09 23.19
CA TRP A 171 48.48 16.03 24.06
C TRP A 171 47.09 16.30 24.63
N VAL A 172 46.63 17.56 24.64
CA VAL A 172 45.39 17.97 25.31
C VAL A 172 44.44 18.76 24.41
N ASN A 173 44.96 19.54 23.45
CA ASN A 173 44.15 20.51 22.73
C ASN A 173 43.67 19.96 21.38
N THR A 174 42.36 19.86 21.22
CA THR A 174 41.69 19.70 19.92
C THR A 174 41.77 21.01 19.15
N LYS A 175 42.06 20.95 17.85
CA LYS A 175 42.08 22.13 16.96
C LYS A 175 40.83 22.16 16.10
N GLN A 176 40.37 23.36 15.78
CA GLN A 176 39.26 23.56 14.85
C GLN A 176 39.83 24.12 13.55
N LEU A 177 39.81 23.32 12.49
CA LEU A 177 40.32 23.63 11.16
C LEU A 177 39.19 24.19 10.28
N ALA A 178 39.43 25.33 9.66
CA ALA A 178 38.69 25.82 8.52
C ALA A 178 39.58 25.71 7.27
N TYR A 179 39.07 25.12 6.19
CA TYR A 179 39.82 24.98 4.95
C TYR A 179 38.95 25.24 3.71
N HIS A 180 39.60 25.65 2.64
CA HIS A 180 39.05 25.79 1.29
C HIS A 180 40.11 25.34 0.29
N VAL A 181 39.77 24.33 -0.52
CA VAL A 181 40.67 23.69 -1.47
C VAL A 181 39.97 23.63 -2.82
N GLU A 182 40.67 24.05 -3.88
CA GLU A 182 40.20 24.04 -5.26
C GLU A 182 41.19 23.23 -6.11
N LEU A 183 40.68 22.32 -6.94
CA LEU A 183 41.46 21.59 -7.94
C LEU A 183 41.00 21.97 -9.33
N LYS A 184 41.94 22.44 -10.14
CA LYS A 184 41.77 22.77 -11.56
C LYS A 184 42.50 21.73 -12.39
N GLN A 185 41.79 20.87 -13.11
CA GLN A 185 42.43 19.77 -13.86
C GLN A 185 42.16 19.85 -15.37
N GLU A 186 43.16 19.52 -16.18
CA GLU A 186 43.04 19.48 -17.64
C GLU A 186 42.15 18.30 -18.04
N THR A 187 40.93 18.56 -18.52
CA THR A 187 40.10 17.51 -19.10
C THR A 187 40.44 17.33 -20.58
N LEU A 188 40.77 16.09 -20.96
CA LEU A 188 40.79 15.72 -22.38
C LEU A 188 39.33 15.79 -22.87
N PRO A 189 39.02 16.52 -23.95
CA PRO A 189 37.69 16.48 -24.51
C PRO A 189 37.43 15.06 -25.01
N VAL A 190 36.43 14.38 -24.42
CA VAL A 190 35.89 13.14 -24.98
C VAL A 190 35.51 13.45 -26.42
N SER A 191 36.05 12.70 -27.38
CA SER A 191 35.82 12.95 -28.80
C SER A 191 34.33 12.85 -29.10
N ASP A 192 33.78 13.75 -29.93
CA ASP A 192 32.36 13.71 -30.32
C ASP A 192 31.96 12.34 -30.89
N ALA A 193 32.91 11.62 -31.49
CA ALA A 193 32.72 10.24 -31.96
C ALA A 193 32.47 9.24 -30.81
N GLU A 194 33.19 9.37 -29.70
CA GLU A 194 33.03 8.50 -28.52
C GLU A 194 31.70 8.78 -27.81
N LYS A 195 31.32 10.06 -27.69
CA LYS A 195 30.00 10.45 -27.17
C LYS A 195 28.87 9.88 -28.02
N THR A 196 29.01 9.97 -29.34
CA THR A 196 28.03 9.43 -30.29
C THR A 196 27.90 7.92 -30.16
N GLN A 197 29.02 7.19 -30.05
CA GLN A 197 29.00 5.74 -29.85
C GLN A 197 28.33 5.34 -28.53
N LEU A 198 28.64 6.05 -27.44
CA LEU A 198 28.06 5.77 -26.13
C LEU A 198 26.55 6.06 -26.11
N ALA A 199 26.11 7.13 -26.78
CA ALA A 199 24.70 7.44 -26.97
C ALA A 199 23.96 6.38 -27.79
N LEU A 200 24.56 5.88 -28.89
CA LEU A 200 23.97 4.82 -29.70
C LEU A 200 23.80 3.52 -28.92
N LYS A 201 24.82 3.12 -28.16
CA LYS A 201 24.75 1.94 -27.29
C LYS A 201 23.64 2.08 -26.25
N ALA A 202 23.60 3.22 -25.55
CA ALA A 202 22.57 3.50 -24.55
C ALA A 202 21.15 3.52 -25.14
N ARG A 203 21.00 3.96 -26.41
CA ARG A 203 19.72 3.92 -27.12
C ARG A 203 19.28 2.49 -27.40
N LEU A 204 20.18 1.67 -27.96
CA LEU A 204 19.89 0.29 -28.34
C LEU A 204 19.52 -0.57 -27.11
N GLU A 205 20.24 -0.41 -26.00
CA GLU A 205 19.91 -1.08 -24.74
C GLU A 205 18.52 -0.68 -24.21
N ARG A 206 18.13 0.58 -24.36
CA ARG A 206 16.79 1.04 -23.96
C ARG A 206 15.69 0.56 -24.89
N GLU A 207 15.92 0.55 -26.19
CA GLU A 207 14.98 -0.01 -27.18
C GLU A 207 14.70 -1.49 -26.87
N GLN A 208 15.74 -2.26 -26.54
CA GLN A 208 15.56 -3.66 -26.14
C GLN A 208 14.75 -3.81 -24.85
N LYS A 209 15.05 -2.99 -23.82
CA LYS A 209 14.27 -2.99 -22.57
C LYS A 209 12.82 -2.58 -22.78
N LEU A 210 12.57 -1.63 -23.69
CA LEU A 210 11.21 -1.21 -24.06
C LEU A 210 10.45 -2.39 -24.65
N LEU A 211 11.04 -3.08 -25.64
CA LEU A 211 10.41 -4.24 -26.28
C LEU A 211 10.07 -5.36 -25.30
N GLN A 212 10.98 -5.65 -24.35
CA GLN A 212 10.73 -6.62 -23.29
C GLN A 212 9.57 -6.19 -22.38
N SER A 213 9.56 -4.92 -21.98
CA SER A 213 8.51 -4.38 -21.12
C SER A 213 7.15 -4.34 -21.83
N GLU A 214 7.11 -4.07 -23.13
CA GLU A 214 5.90 -4.13 -23.96
C GLU A 214 5.37 -5.56 -24.04
N GLY A 215 6.23 -6.56 -24.27
CA GLY A 215 5.80 -7.96 -24.26
C GLY A 215 5.28 -8.44 -22.91
N GLU A 216 5.89 -7.99 -21.81
CA GLU A 216 5.37 -8.24 -20.45
C GLU A 216 4.02 -7.57 -20.22
N TYR A 217 3.87 -6.31 -20.68
CA TYR A 217 2.61 -5.58 -20.60
C TYR A 217 1.49 -6.31 -21.33
N ASP A 218 1.72 -6.73 -22.58
CA ASP A 218 0.72 -7.45 -23.39
C ASP A 218 0.28 -8.77 -22.74
N ARG A 219 1.22 -9.48 -22.13
CA ARG A 219 0.93 -10.71 -21.38
C ARG A 219 0.07 -10.44 -20.15
N LEU A 220 0.41 -9.41 -19.38
CA LEU A 220 -0.35 -9.01 -18.19
C LEU A 220 -1.74 -8.51 -18.55
N GLU A 221 -1.87 -7.74 -19.64
CA GLU A 221 -3.14 -7.26 -20.18
C GLU A 221 -4.04 -8.44 -20.57
N THR A 222 -3.48 -9.42 -21.29
CA THR A 222 -4.19 -10.65 -21.65
C THR A 222 -4.65 -11.41 -20.40
N GLN A 223 -3.77 -11.57 -19.41
CA GLN A 223 -4.11 -12.24 -18.16
C GLN A 223 -5.23 -11.51 -17.41
N MET A 224 -5.13 -10.19 -17.29
CA MET A 224 -6.18 -9.36 -16.67
C MET A 224 -7.53 -9.57 -17.37
N GLN A 225 -7.55 -9.60 -18.71
CA GLN A 225 -8.77 -9.82 -19.47
C GLN A 225 -9.36 -11.23 -19.25
N THR A 226 -8.51 -12.26 -19.17
CA THR A 226 -8.97 -13.63 -18.87
C THR A 226 -9.53 -13.77 -17.45
N GLU A 227 -8.91 -13.11 -16.47
CA GLU A 227 -9.40 -13.09 -15.09
C GLU A 227 -10.73 -12.34 -14.99
N ALA A 228 -10.88 -11.22 -15.71
CA ALA A 228 -12.14 -10.49 -15.78
C ALA A 228 -13.29 -11.36 -16.34
N GLN A 229 -13.04 -12.11 -17.40
CA GLN A 229 -14.01 -13.06 -17.95
C GLN A 229 -14.37 -14.16 -16.94
N THR A 230 -13.39 -14.66 -16.19
CA THR A 230 -13.59 -15.68 -15.15
C THR A 230 -14.45 -15.13 -14.01
N ILE A 231 -14.21 -13.89 -13.58
CA ILE A 231 -15.01 -13.21 -12.56
C ILE A 231 -16.47 -13.09 -13.02
N ASP A 232 -16.70 -12.66 -14.26
CA ASP A 232 -18.06 -12.50 -14.77
C ASP A 232 -18.80 -13.84 -14.90
N PHE A 233 -18.09 -14.90 -15.29
CA PHE A 233 -18.61 -16.26 -15.28
C PHE A 233 -19.02 -16.73 -13.88
N LEU A 234 -18.14 -16.56 -12.89
CA LEU A 234 -18.44 -16.94 -11.50
C LEU A 234 -19.61 -16.13 -10.92
N ARG A 235 -19.73 -14.85 -11.28
CA ARG A 235 -20.90 -14.03 -10.91
C ARG A 235 -22.21 -14.61 -11.45
N HIS A 236 -22.22 -15.02 -12.72
CA HIS A 236 -23.40 -15.65 -13.32
C HIS A 236 -23.77 -16.96 -12.60
N GLN A 237 -22.77 -17.80 -12.26
CA GLN A 237 -23.04 -19.03 -11.49
C GLN A 237 -23.62 -18.74 -10.10
N ILE A 238 -23.12 -17.71 -9.40
CA ILE A 238 -23.66 -17.32 -8.09
C ILE A 238 -25.12 -16.87 -8.24
N GLU A 239 -25.44 -16.08 -9.26
CA GLU A 239 -26.81 -15.62 -9.52
C GLU A 239 -27.76 -16.80 -9.82
N GLU A 240 -27.31 -17.78 -10.60
CA GLU A 240 -28.07 -18.99 -10.91
C GLU A 240 -28.33 -19.85 -9.65
N LEU A 241 -27.29 -20.10 -8.84
CA LEU A 241 -27.43 -20.84 -7.59
C LEU A 241 -28.35 -20.13 -6.59
N GLN A 242 -28.31 -18.79 -6.53
CA GLN A 242 -29.23 -18.01 -5.71
C GLN A 242 -30.68 -18.09 -6.20
N LEU A 243 -30.91 -18.25 -7.50
CA LEU A 243 -32.24 -18.48 -8.05
C LEU A 243 -32.76 -19.88 -7.67
N GLN A 244 -31.93 -20.92 -7.84
CA GLN A 244 -32.27 -22.29 -7.47
C GLN A 244 -32.56 -22.42 -5.97
N LEU A 245 -31.77 -21.76 -5.12
CA LEU A 245 -32.01 -21.73 -3.67
C LEU A 245 -33.39 -21.16 -3.34
N ARG A 246 -33.74 -20.01 -3.93
CA ARG A 246 -35.07 -19.39 -3.72
C ARG A 246 -36.20 -20.31 -4.16
N GLN A 247 -36.07 -20.97 -5.31
CA GLN A 247 -37.08 -21.92 -5.79
C GLN A 247 -37.29 -23.06 -4.80
N HIS A 248 -36.22 -23.67 -4.29
CA HIS A 248 -36.33 -24.74 -3.29
C HIS A 248 -36.86 -24.25 -1.94
N GLU A 249 -36.56 -23.01 -1.54
CA GLU A 249 -37.15 -22.41 -0.34
C GLU A 249 -38.67 -22.24 -0.47
N GLU A 250 -39.14 -21.75 -1.62
CA GLU A 250 -40.58 -21.63 -1.93
C GLU A 250 -41.25 -23.00 -1.97
N GLU A 251 -40.66 -23.98 -2.67
CA GLU A 251 -41.15 -25.36 -2.71
C GLU A 251 -41.25 -25.96 -1.32
N ARG A 252 -40.20 -25.80 -0.49
CA ARG A 252 -40.19 -26.28 0.90
C ARG A 252 -41.31 -25.63 1.71
N GLU A 253 -41.56 -24.33 1.54
CA GLU A 253 -42.66 -23.66 2.24
C GLU A 253 -44.02 -24.22 1.81
N THR A 254 -44.23 -24.49 0.52
CA THR A 254 -45.49 -25.10 0.05
C THR A 254 -45.69 -26.51 0.59
N ILE A 255 -44.62 -27.32 0.66
CA ILE A 255 -44.66 -28.66 1.25
C ILE A 255 -44.95 -28.57 2.74
N ASN A 256 -44.34 -27.62 3.45
CA ASN A 256 -44.58 -27.43 4.88
C ASN A 256 -46.04 -27.06 5.17
N LYS A 257 -46.65 -26.16 4.39
CA LYS A 257 -48.07 -25.82 4.50
C LYS A 257 -48.97 -27.05 4.27
N LYS A 258 -48.67 -27.87 3.25
CA LYS A 258 -49.42 -29.11 3.01
C LYS A 258 -49.26 -30.12 4.16
N LYS A 259 -48.05 -30.23 4.72
CA LYS A 259 -47.77 -31.09 5.87
C LYS A 259 -48.60 -30.64 7.09
N GLU A 260 -48.66 -29.34 7.36
CA GLU A 260 -49.47 -28.77 8.46
C GLU A 260 -50.95 -29.09 8.25
N GLN A 261 -51.50 -28.86 7.05
CA GLN A 261 -52.91 -29.19 6.73
C GLN A 261 -53.23 -30.67 6.90
N VAL A 262 -52.34 -31.56 6.45
CA VAL A 262 -52.51 -33.01 6.63
C VAL A 262 -52.42 -33.37 8.12
N GLY A 263 -51.54 -32.71 8.88
CA GLY A 263 -51.43 -32.87 10.32
C GLY A 263 -52.74 -32.53 11.04
N GLU A 264 -53.31 -31.35 10.74
CA GLU A 264 -54.61 -30.92 11.27
C GLU A 264 -55.72 -31.93 10.93
N HIS A 265 -55.76 -32.40 9.68
CA HIS A 265 -56.75 -33.39 9.26
C HIS A 265 -56.61 -34.75 9.96
N ILE A 266 -55.37 -35.20 10.21
CA ILE A 266 -55.11 -36.42 10.99
C ILE A 266 -55.62 -36.23 12.42
N GLU A 267 -55.37 -35.08 13.05
CA GLU A 267 -55.86 -34.78 14.39
C GLU A 267 -57.40 -34.80 14.45
N GLU A 268 -58.08 -34.19 13.47
CA GLU A 268 -59.54 -34.24 13.35
C GLU A 268 -60.05 -35.69 13.25
N LEU A 269 -59.47 -36.51 12.36
CA LEU A 269 -59.85 -37.92 12.20
C LEU A 269 -59.59 -38.73 13.48
N CYS A 270 -58.50 -38.45 14.20
CA CYS A 270 -58.25 -39.07 15.51
C CYS A 270 -59.35 -38.72 16.51
N TRP A 271 -59.80 -37.47 16.57
CA TRP A 271 -60.93 -37.06 17.41
C TRP A 271 -62.24 -37.74 17.01
N GLU A 272 -62.51 -37.85 15.71
CA GLU A 272 -63.70 -38.54 15.19
C GLU A 272 -63.69 -40.03 15.53
N LEU A 273 -62.57 -40.72 15.28
CA LEU A 273 -62.40 -42.14 15.60
C LEU A 273 -62.55 -42.39 17.10
N GLN A 274 -61.97 -41.52 17.92
CA GLN A 274 -62.13 -41.59 19.36
C GLN A 274 -63.63 -41.45 19.71
N ALA A 275 -64.32 -40.42 19.23
CA ALA A 275 -65.76 -40.23 19.50
C ALA A 275 -66.63 -41.42 19.05
N LEU A 276 -66.32 -42.01 17.89
CA LEU A 276 -67.02 -43.20 17.37
C LEU A 276 -66.72 -44.45 18.20
N SER A 277 -65.48 -44.64 18.68
CA SER A 277 -65.13 -45.78 19.54
C SER A 277 -66.01 -45.85 20.79
N TRP A 278 -66.36 -44.70 21.37
CA TRP A 278 -67.29 -44.62 22.50
C TRP A 278 -68.74 -44.98 22.14
N ARG A 279 -69.15 -44.72 20.90
CA ARG A 279 -70.47 -45.10 20.38
C ARG A 279 -70.59 -46.59 20.08
N CYS A 280 -69.47 -47.25 19.81
CA CYS A 280 -69.42 -48.70 19.56
C CYS A 280 -69.48 -49.54 20.85
N LEU A 281 -69.34 -48.93 22.03
CA LEU A 281 -69.51 -49.63 23.30
C LEU A 281 -70.98 -49.98 23.53
N ASP A 282 -71.25 -51.18 24.01
CA ASP A 282 -72.58 -51.56 24.46
C ASP A 282 -72.96 -50.74 25.70
N GLN A 283 -74.27 -50.49 25.87
CA GLN A 283 -74.78 -49.62 26.93
C GLN A 283 -74.30 -50.06 28.33
N ALA A 284 -74.11 -51.36 28.56
CA ALA A 284 -73.65 -51.88 29.83
C ALA A 284 -72.16 -51.60 30.08
N ALA A 285 -71.27 -51.77 29.09
CA ALA A 285 -69.86 -51.42 29.24
C ALA A 285 -69.64 -49.92 29.39
N LEU A 286 -70.36 -49.13 28.60
CA LEU A 286 -70.36 -47.68 28.66
C LEU A 286 -70.77 -47.16 30.06
N HIS A 287 -71.85 -47.70 30.62
CA HIS A 287 -72.29 -47.38 31.99
C HIS A 287 -71.26 -47.77 33.05
N ARG A 288 -70.61 -48.93 32.92
CA ARG A 288 -69.53 -49.32 33.83
C ARG A 288 -68.37 -48.32 33.76
N ILE A 289 -67.92 -47.97 32.56
CA ILE A 289 -66.78 -47.05 32.38
C ILE A 289 -67.10 -45.66 32.94
N LEU A 290 -68.25 -45.08 32.59
CA LEU A 290 -68.68 -43.77 33.10
C LEU A 290 -68.85 -43.77 34.63
N GLY A 291 -69.22 -44.91 35.23
CA GLY A 291 -69.36 -45.09 36.66
C GLY A 291 -68.05 -45.10 37.45
N TYR A 292 -66.89 -45.24 36.80
CA TYR A 292 -65.56 -45.19 37.40
C TYR A 292 -64.80 -43.89 37.14
N LEU A 293 -65.33 -42.99 36.29
CA LEU A 293 -64.69 -41.71 35.98
C LEU A 293 -64.77 -40.73 37.17
N GLY A 294 -63.68 -40.00 37.43
CA GLY A 294 -63.67 -38.93 38.41
C GLY A 294 -64.37 -37.66 37.92
N GLU A 295 -64.60 -36.71 38.82
CA GLU A 295 -65.25 -35.44 38.47
C GLU A 295 -64.42 -34.61 37.46
N LYS A 296 -63.08 -34.70 37.55
CA LYS A 296 -62.16 -34.07 36.57
C LYS A 296 -62.29 -34.68 35.18
N ASP A 297 -62.43 -36.00 35.10
CA ASP A 297 -62.58 -36.71 33.83
C ASP A 297 -63.93 -36.36 33.19
N LEU A 298 -65.00 -36.31 33.98
CA LEU A 298 -66.31 -35.86 33.51
C LEU A 298 -66.27 -34.41 32.98
N ILE A 299 -65.56 -33.51 33.64
CA ILE A 299 -65.41 -32.13 33.14
C ILE A 299 -64.64 -32.12 31.80
N ALA A 300 -63.59 -32.93 31.65
CA ALA A 300 -62.91 -33.08 30.37
C ALA A 300 -63.88 -33.59 29.27
N TRP A 301 -64.79 -34.50 29.63
CA TRP A 301 -65.85 -34.97 28.73
C TRP A 301 -66.83 -33.87 28.31
N SER A 302 -67.10 -32.88 29.16
CA SER A 302 -67.95 -31.74 28.82
C SER A 302 -67.40 -30.87 27.68
N LEU A 303 -66.07 -30.87 27.49
CA LEU A 303 -65.39 -30.18 26.39
C LEU A 303 -65.55 -30.93 25.05
N THR A 304 -65.65 -32.27 25.11
CA THR A 304 -65.86 -33.12 23.92
C THR A 304 -67.33 -33.29 23.54
N SER A 305 -68.24 -33.40 24.52
CA SER A 305 -69.68 -33.53 24.24
C SER A 305 -70.53 -33.29 25.48
N LYS A 306 -71.34 -32.24 25.43
CA LYS A 306 -72.29 -31.89 26.49
C LYS A 306 -73.27 -33.02 26.84
N LYS A 307 -73.74 -33.77 25.83
CA LYS A 307 -74.67 -34.90 26.03
C LYS A 307 -74.03 -36.04 26.82
N TRP A 308 -72.77 -36.38 26.52
CA TRP A 308 -72.04 -37.43 27.23
C TRP A 308 -71.75 -37.04 28.68
N TYR A 309 -71.39 -35.78 28.91
CA TYR A 309 -71.26 -35.24 30.26
C TYR A 309 -72.55 -35.33 31.07
N GLU A 310 -73.68 -34.95 30.47
CA GLU A 310 -75.00 -35.04 31.11
C GLU A 310 -75.38 -36.49 31.44
N HIS A 311 -75.12 -37.43 30.53
CA HIS A 311 -75.35 -38.87 30.78
C HIS A 311 -74.46 -39.43 31.90
N GLY A 312 -73.17 -39.07 31.94
CA GLY A 312 -72.26 -39.47 33.01
C GLY A 312 -72.69 -38.93 34.38
N ARG A 313 -73.12 -37.66 34.44
CA ARG A 313 -73.64 -37.03 35.66
C ARG A 313 -74.95 -37.67 36.13
N ALA A 314 -75.89 -37.90 35.22
CA ALA A 314 -77.16 -38.57 35.55
C ALA A 314 -76.92 -39.98 36.08
N TYR A 315 -75.93 -40.70 35.52
CA TYR A 315 -75.58 -42.03 35.97
C TYR A 315 -74.91 -42.03 37.35
N GLN A 316 -73.98 -41.11 37.63
CA GLN A 316 -73.40 -40.98 38.96
C GLN A 316 -74.44 -40.62 40.02
N ALA A 317 -75.42 -39.78 39.67
CA ALA A 317 -76.55 -39.47 40.55
C ALA A 317 -77.39 -40.72 40.86
N SER A 318 -77.78 -41.47 39.83
CA SER A 318 -78.55 -42.72 40.00
C SER A 318 -77.77 -43.81 40.77
N LYS A 319 -76.45 -43.93 40.58
CA LYS A 319 -75.61 -44.85 41.35
C LYS A 319 -75.55 -44.46 42.83
N ARG A 320 -75.39 -43.17 43.16
CA ARG A 320 -75.43 -42.67 44.55
C ARG A 320 -76.77 -42.94 45.21
N GLU A 321 -77.87 -42.69 44.51
CA GLU A 321 -79.23 -42.99 45.01
C GLU A 321 -79.42 -44.50 45.26
N THR A 322 -78.84 -45.37 44.42
CA THR A 322 -78.94 -46.83 44.59
C THR A 322 -78.05 -47.35 45.73
N GLU A 323 -76.86 -46.76 45.91
CA GLU A 323 -75.96 -47.06 47.04
C GLU A 323 -76.53 -46.55 48.37
N GLU A 324 -77.23 -45.40 48.37
CA GLU A 324 -77.97 -44.89 49.55
C GLU A 324 -79.21 -45.74 49.88
N ALA A 325 -79.92 -46.26 48.86
CA ALA A 325 -81.07 -47.14 49.05
C ALA A 325 -80.69 -48.55 49.56
N ASN A 326 -79.58 -49.12 49.07
CA ASN A 326 -79.04 -50.41 49.56
C ASN A 326 -78.20 -50.26 50.85
N GLY A 327 -77.88 -49.03 51.25
CA GLY A 327 -77.15 -48.68 52.46
C GLY A 327 -78.03 -48.44 53.69
N GLN A 328 -79.35 -48.71 53.63
CA GLN A 328 -80.18 -48.75 54.83
C GLN A 328 -79.73 -49.93 55.72
N PRO A 329 -79.32 -49.70 56.98
CA PRO A 329 -78.92 -50.77 57.88
C PRO A 329 -80.13 -51.65 58.18
N ALA A 330 -79.96 -52.97 58.00
CA ALA A 330 -80.83 -53.94 58.63
C ALA A 330 -80.78 -53.69 60.15
N ALA A 331 -81.95 -53.42 60.74
CA ALA A 331 -82.15 -53.38 62.18
C ALA A 331 -81.90 -54.75 62.81
#